data_AF-A0A1Y1YL18-F1
#
_entry.id   AF-A0A1Y1YL18-F1
#
_cell.length_a   1.000
_cell.length_b   1.000
_cell.length_c   1.000
_cell.angle_alpha   90.00
_cell.angle_beta   90.00
_cell.angle_gamma   90.00
#
_symmetry.space_group_name_H-M   'P 1'
#
loop_
_entity.id
_entity.type
_entity.pdbx_description
1 polymer ?
#
loop_
_entity_poly.entity_id
_entity_poly.type
_entity_poly.pdbx_seq_one_letter_code
_entity_poly.pdbx_strand_id
1 'polypeptide(L)'
;MPPLLSYAPEALLAKQWLQAYAYGPVFVPPLILSGTLCNVLLAYSSPTTSMKLLYGLAAAFTWIIMPFTLLYMEPGVNGAGKWKVERLLVDEDGDKRYMMKENEGWLPRVDRHTATGEARAWAEGVRMRDIVERWVVVNRWRFWVTALAMGVSAVATCNWGGLLW
;
A
#
# COMPACT_ATOMS: atom_id res chain seq x y z
N MET A 1 -4.52 13.34 -11.17
CA MET A 1 -5.22 12.11 -11.60
C MET A 1 -6.30 12.27 -12.67
N PRO A 2 -7.06 13.37 -12.79
CA PRO A 2 -8.25 13.39 -13.65
C PRO A 2 -8.03 13.07 -15.14
N PRO A 3 -7.08 13.67 -15.89
CA PRO A 3 -7.02 13.41 -17.33
C PRO A 3 -6.56 11.98 -17.67
N LEU A 4 -5.72 11.36 -16.83
CA LEU A 4 -5.24 9.99 -17.08
C LEU A 4 -6.33 8.94 -16.86
N LEU A 5 -7.17 9.09 -15.84
CA LEU A 5 -8.24 8.12 -15.54
C LEU A 5 -9.46 8.28 -16.47
N SER A 6 -9.69 9.49 -16.98
CA SER A 6 -10.87 9.78 -17.80
C SER A 6 -10.72 9.39 -19.26
N TYR A 7 -9.48 9.30 -19.79
CA TYR A 7 -9.25 9.14 -21.24
C TYR A 7 -8.30 8.01 -21.63
N ALA A 8 -7.61 7.34 -20.69
CA ALA A 8 -6.71 6.25 -21.04
C ALA A 8 -7.49 4.98 -21.45
N PRO A 9 -7.09 4.29 -22.53
CA PRO A 9 -7.58 2.94 -22.83
C PRO A 9 -7.35 1.99 -21.66
N GLU A 10 -8.27 1.04 -21.42
CA GLU A 10 -8.23 0.20 -20.23
C GLU A 10 -6.96 -0.65 -20.13
N ALA A 11 -6.50 -1.24 -21.24
CA ALA A 11 -5.27 -2.04 -21.27
C ALA A 11 -4.04 -1.20 -20.92
N LEU A 12 -3.94 0.03 -21.44
CA LEU A 12 -2.86 0.95 -21.09
C LEU A 12 -2.91 1.32 -19.60
N LEU A 13 -4.10 1.61 -19.07
CA LEU A 13 -4.28 1.91 -17.66
C LEU A 13 -3.92 0.71 -16.76
N ALA A 14 -4.25 -0.51 -17.19
CA ALA A 14 -3.88 -1.74 -16.50
C ALA A 14 -2.35 -1.91 -16.42
N LYS A 15 -1.64 -1.70 -17.54
CA LYS A 15 -0.16 -1.72 -17.58
C LYS A 15 0.45 -0.67 -16.66
N GLN A 16 -0.03 0.56 -16.73
CA GLN A 16 0.45 1.67 -15.89
C GLN A 16 0.21 1.41 -14.40
N TRP A 17 -0.98 0.92 -14.05
CA TRP A 17 -1.28 0.56 -12.67
C TRP A 17 -0.41 -0.59 -12.18
N LEU A 18 -0.20 -1.65 -12.97
CA LEU A 18 0.65 -2.78 -12.59
C LEU A 18 2.09 -2.33 -12.37
N GLN A 19 2.61 -1.46 -13.24
CA GLN A 19 3.94 -0.86 -13.08
C GLN A 19 4.03 -0.05 -11.78
N ALA A 20 3.03 0.79 -11.47
CA ALA A 20 2.99 1.54 -10.22
C ALA A 20 2.88 0.62 -8.98
N TYR A 21 2.05 -0.42 -9.07
CA TYR A 21 1.89 -1.43 -8.02
C TYR A 21 3.19 -2.17 -7.75
N ALA A 22 4.02 -2.44 -8.77
CA ALA A 22 5.27 -3.18 -8.62
C ALA A 22 6.27 -2.53 -7.63
N TYR A 23 6.22 -1.20 -7.46
CA TYR A 23 7.02 -0.50 -6.47
C TYR A 23 6.58 -0.81 -5.03
N GLY A 24 5.28 -1.00 -4.80
CA GLY A 24 4.71 -1.17 -3.45
C GLY A 24 5.34 -2.31 -2.65
N PRO A 25 5.26 -3.57 -3.13
CA PRO A 25 5.82 -4.73 -2.44
C PRO A 25 7.33 -4.66 -2.19
N VAL A 26 8.06 -3.90 -3.00
CA VAL A 26 9.53 -3.77 -2.91
C VAL A 26 9.94 -2.71 -1.89
N PHE A 27 9.32 -1.52 -1.94
CA PHE A 27 9.76 -0.37 -1.16
C PHE A 27 9.01 -0.19 0.16
N VAL A 28 7.73 -0.54 0.23
CA VAL A 28 6.91 -0.24 1.41
C VAL A 28 7.34 -1.07 2.63
N PRO A 29 7.51 -2.41 2.55
CA PRO A 29 7.89 -3.19 3.72
C PRO A 29 9.18 -2.72 4.42
N PRO A 30 10.32 -2.51 3.72
CA PRO A 30 11.53 -2.05 4.40
C PRO A 30 11.38 -0.66 5.02
N LEU A 31 10.64 0.26 4.37
CA LEU A 31 10.37 1.60 4.93
C LEU A 31 9.52 1.54 6.20
N ILE A 32 8.46 0.73 6.20
CA ILE A 32 7.58 0.60 7.36
C ILE A 32 8.30 -0.11 8.51
N LEU A 33 9.05 -1.17 8.23
CA LEU A 33 9.81 -1.91 9.25
C LEU A 33 10.87 -1.02 9.90
N SER A 34 11.71 -0.35 9.09
CA SER A 34 12.74 0.54 9.61
C SER A 34 12.15 1.71 10.40
N GLY A 35 11.13 2.39 9.88
CA GLY A 35 10.45 3.49 10.58
C GLY A 35 9.81 3.05 11.91
N THR A 36 9.20 1.87 11.94
CA THR A 36 8.64 1.29 13.16
C THR A 36 9.73 1.01 14.19
N LEU A 37 10.81 0.31 13.79
CA LEU A 37 11.92 -0.03 14.68
C LEU A 37 12.63 1.21 15.23
N CYS A 38 12.85 2.23 14.41
CA CYS A 38 13.42 3.50 14.85
C CYS A 38 12.56 4.16 15.95
N ASN A 39 11.24 4.24 15.76
CA ASN A 39 10.35 4.81 16.77
C ASN A 39 10.26 3.94 18.04
N VAL A 40 10.31 2.62 17.93
CA VAL A 40 10.39 1.72 19.10
C VAL A 40 11.67 1.98 19.89
N LEU A 41 12.83 2.08 19.21
CA LEU A 41 14.10 2.39 19.85
C LEU A 41 14.08 3.77 20.52
N LEU A 42 13.51 4.78 19.87
CA LEU A 42 13.35 6.11 20.46
C LEU A 42 12.43 6.09 21.68
N ALA A 43 11.33 5.33 21.64
CA ALA A 43 10.44 5.15 22.77
C ALA A 43 11.16 4.47 23.94
N TYR A 44 11.96 3.43 23.67
CA TYR A 44 12.72 2.74 24.71
C TYR A 44 13.76 3.65 25.37
N SER A 45 14.49 4.42 24.56
CA SER A 45 15.58 5.29 25.01
C SER A 45 15.12 6.65 25.59
N SER A 46 13.84 6.98 25.48
CA SER A 46 13.31 8.28 25.91
C SER A 46 13.32 8.47 27.43
N PRO A 47 13.66 9.67 27.93
CA PRO A 47 13.76 9.93 29.36
C PRO A 47 12.39 10.09 30.05
N THR A 48 11.37 10.60 29.34
CA THR A 48 10.06 10.91 29.93
C THR A 48 8.96 10.00 29.39
N THR A 49 7.98 9.67 30.23
CA THR A 49 6.81 8.87 29.84
C THR A 49 6.05 9.48 28.66
N SER A 50 5.93 10.81 28.61
CA SER A 50 5.27 11.50 27.49
C SER A 50 5.95 11.21 26.16
N MET A 51 7.28 11.25 26.10
CA MET A 51 8.04 10.97 24.87
C MET A 51 7.95 9.49 24.50
N LYS A 52 8.02 8.58 25.49
CA LYS A 52 7.79 7.14 25.27
C LYS A 52 6.45 6.88 24.60
N LEU A 53 5.39 7.53 25.08
CA LEU A 53 4.05 7.41 24.51
C LEU A 53 3.97 7.95 23.09
N LEU A 54 4.53 9.14 22.82
CA LEU A 54 4.51 9.73 21.48
C LEU A 54 5.27 8.87 20.46
N TYR A 55 6.51 8.44 20.77
CA TYR A 55 7.24 7.54 19.88
C TYR A 55 6.56 6.17 19.75
N GLY A 56 5.98 5.64 20.82
CA GLY A 56 5.18 4.42 20.77
C GLY A 56 3.96 4.54 19.84
N LEU A 57 3.25 5.67 19.89
CA LEU A 57 2.15 5.97 18.98
C LEU A 57 2.62 6.10 17.53
N ALA A 58 3.74 6.78 17.29
CA ALA A 58 4.34 6.87 15.96
C ALA A 58 4.74 5.49 15.40
N ALA A 59 5.30 4.62 16.24
CA ALA A 59 5.60 3.24 15.88
C ALA A 59 4.32 2.46 15.53
N ALA A 60 3.26 2.58 16.35
CA ALA A 60 1.98 1.91 16.09
C ALA A 60 1.32 2.38 14.79
N PHE A 61 1.28 3.69 14.52
CA PHE A 61 0.78 4.24 13.27
C PHE A 61 1.61 3.80 12.06
N THR A 62 2.93 3.71 12.20
CA THR A 62 3.77 3.21 11.11
C THR A 62 3.48 1.73 10.86
N TRP A 63 3.44 0.92 11.93
CA TRP A 63 3.21 -0.51 11.87
C TRP A 63 1.86 -0.91 11.26
N ILE A 64 0.78 -0.19 11.58
CA ILE A 64 -0.59 -0.53 11.13
C ILE A 64 -0.74 -0.57 9.60
N ILE A 65 0.16 0.09 8.87
CA ILE A 65 0.20 0.07 7.40
C ILE A 65 0.41 -1.36 6.88
N MET A 66 1.24 -2.18 7.54
CA MET A 66 1.53 -3.56 7.12
C MET A 66 0.30 -4.48 7.17
N PRO A 67 -0.37 -4.69 8.33
CA PRO A 67 -1.54 -5.56 8.40
C PRO A 67 -2.69 -5.04 7.54
N PHE A 68 -2.89 -3.72 7.47
CA PHE A 68 -3.88 -3.15 6.56
C PHE A 68 -3.58 -3.47 5.09
N THR A 69 -2.31 -3.37 4.69
CA THR A 69 -1.90 -3.70 3.33
C THR A 69 -2.10 -5.18 3.05
N LEU A 70 -1.63 -6.07 3.92
CA LEU A 70 -1.64 -7.52 3.68
C LEU A 70 -3.03 -8.15 3.79
N LEU A 71 -3.87 -7.66 4.71
CA LEU A 71 -5.16 -8.30 5.01
C LEU A 71 -6.35 -7.66 4.29
N TYR A 72 -6.24 -6.37 3.93
CA TYR A 72 -7.33 -5.64 3.27
C TYR A 72 -6.98 -5.27 1.83
N MET A 73 -5.90 -4.50 1.64
CA MET A 73 -5.59 -3.97 0.32
C MET A 73 -5.16 -5.04 -0.66
N GLU A 74 -4.30 -5.96 -0.21
CA GLU A 74 -3.69 -6.96 -1.07
C GLU A 74 -4.71 -7.96 -1.62
N PRO A 75 -5.48 -8.68 -0.81
CA PRO A 75 -6.45 -9.65 -1.31
C PRO A 75 -7.72 -9.01 -1.92
N GLY A 76 -8.01 -7.76 -1.56
CA GLY A 76 -9.16 -7.00 -2.04
C GLY A 76 -8.83 -6.19 -3.29
N VAL A 77 -8.29 -4.98 -3.08
CA VAL A 77 -8.13 -3.97 -4.15
C VAL A 77 -6.98 -4.30 -5.10
N ASN A 78 -5.79 -4.65 -4.59
CA ASN A 78 -4.65 -5.01 -5.43
C ASN A 78 -4.90 -6.35 -6.13
N GLY A 79 -5.49 -7.31 -5.43
CA GLY A 79 -5.90 -8.59 -5.99
C GLY A 79 -6.86 -8.41 -7.16
N ALA A 80 -7.93 -7.64 -6.96
CA ALA A 80 -8.86 -7.27 -8.04
C ALA A 80 -8.16 -6.60 -9.22
N GLY A 81 -7.22 -5.68 -8.96
CA GLY A 81 -6.42 -5.04 -10.02
C GLY A 81 -5.57 -6.04 -10.79
N LYS A 82 -4.87 -6.96 -10.12
CA LYS A 82 -4.08 -8.01 -10.76
C LYS A 82 -4.94 -8.94 -11.61
N TRP A 83 -6.11 -9.33 -11.10
CA TRP A 83 -7.09 -10.09 -11.86
C TRP A 83 -7.54 -9.34 -13.11
N LYS A 84 -7.96 -8.07 -12.98
CA LYS A 84 -8.39 -7.27 -14.13
C LYS A 84 -7.28 -7.06 -15.16
N VAL A 85 -6.04 -6.88 -14.73
CA VAL A 85 -4.87 -6.80 -15.61
C VAL A 85 -4.72 -8.06 -16.45
N GLU A 86 -4.78 -9.24 -15.82
CA GLU A 86 -4.77 -10.51 -16.56
C GLU A 86 -5.92 -10.55 -17.59
N ARG A 87 -7.15 -10.23 -17.18
CA ARG A 87 -8.31 -10.25 -18.08
C ARG A 87 -8.20 -9.28 -19.27
N LEU A 88 -7.57 -8.12 -19.07
CA LEU A 88 -7.43 -7.09 -20.11
C LEU A 88 -6.20 -7.28 -21.00
N LEU A 89 -5.17 -7.99 -20.52
CA LEU A 89 -3.90 -8.18 -21.25
C LEU A 89 -3.76 -9.60 -21.81
N VAL A 90 -4.69 -10.49 -21.52
CA VAL A 90 -4.95 -11.66 -22.37
C VAL A 90 -5.43 -11.09 -23.71
N ASP A 91 -4.61 -11.27 -24.76
CA ASP A 91 -4.98 -11.07 -26.18
C ASP A 91 -4.61 -9.75 -26.91
N GLU A 92 -3.57 -9.00 -26.51
CA GLU A 92 -3.05 -7.92 -27.38
C GLU A 92 -2.11 -8.41 -28.52
N ASP A 93 -1.37 -9.51 -28.36
CA ASP A 93 -0.31 -9.94 -29.30
C ASP A 93 -0.46 -11.37 -29.84
N GLY A 94 -1.62 -12.00 -29.71
CA GLY A 94 -1.96 -13.27 -30.38
C GLY A 94 -1.22 -14.55 -29.95
N ASP A 95 -0.13 -14.49 -29.16
CA ASP A 95 0.68 -15.68 -28.89
C ASP A 95 1.21 -15.81 -27.43
N LYS A 96 0.91 -14.83 -26.55
CA LYS A 96 1.30 -14.89 -25.13
C LYS A 96 0.19 -14.40 -24.22
N ARG A 97 -0.54 -15.33 -23.60
CA ARG A 97 -1.46 -15.00 -22.51
C ARG A 97 -0.64 -14.49 -21.32
N TYR A 98 -0.79 -13.23 -20.96
CA TYR A 98 -0.30 -12.72 -19.69
C TYR A 98 -1.09 -13.41 -18.58
N MET A 99 -0.49 -14.39 -17.90
CA MET A 99 -1.12 -15.17 -16.83
C MET A 99 -0.28 -15.06 -15.57
N MET A 100 -0.91 -14.68 -14.47
CA MET A 100 -0.30 -14.72 -13.14
C MET A 100 -0.59 -16.07 -12.49
N LYS A 101 0.40 -16.60 -11.78
CA LYS A 101 0.19 -17.81 -10.97
C LYS A 101 -0.53 -17.45 -9.68
N GLU A 102 -1.21 -18.40 -9.05
CA GLU A 102 -1.71 -18.18 -7.68
C GLU A 102 -0.53 -17.94 -6.72
N ASN A 103 -0.74 -17.10 -5.71
CA ASN A 103 0.28 -16.82 -4.70
C ASN A 103 0.30 -17.93 -3.65
N GLU A 104 1.44 -18.60 -3.52
CA GLU A 104 1.66 -19.67 -2.53
C GLU A 104 2.15 -19.12 -1.18
N GLY A 105 2.48 -17.82 -1.12
CA GLY A 105 2.98 -17.14 0.07
C GLY A 105 2.04 -16.06 0.58
N TRP A 106 2.40 -15.51 1.75
CA TRP A 106 1.67 -14.42 2.41
C TRP A 106 2.11 -13.02 1.94
N LEU A 107 3.29 -12.91 1.32
CA LEU A 107 3.81 -11.64 0.83
C LEU A 107 3.29 -11.31 -0.58
N PRO A 108 2.95 -10.03 -0.86
CA PRO A 108 2.54 -9.59 -2.17
C PRO A 108 3.63 -9.83 -3.22
N ARG A 109 3.21 -10.31 -4.39
CA ARG A 109 4.04 -10.36 -5.59
C ARG A 109 3.31 -9.76 -6.77
N VAL A 110 4.08 -9.28 -7.74
CA VAL A 110 3.58 -8.60 -8.95
C VAL A 110 3.07 -9.60 -9.98
N ASP A 111 3.73 -10.76 -10.05
CA ASP A 111 3.44 -11.85 -10.99
C ASP A 111 2.47 -12.90 -10.43
N ARG A 112 1.85 -12.64 -9.27
CA ARG A 112 1.01 -13.62 -8.56
C ARG A 112 -0.35 -13.07 -8.14
N HIS A 113 -1.40 -13.87 -8.30
CA HIS A 113 -2.75 -13.58 -7.81
C HIS A 113 -2.84 -13.69 -6.31
N THR A 114 -3.40 -12.67 -5.69
CA THR A 114 -3.78 -12.65 -4.26
C THR A 114 -5.28 -12.41 -4.08
N ALA A 115 -6.01 -12.25 -5.19
CA ALA A 115 -7.42 -11.91 -5.19
C ALA A 115 -8.28 -13.01 -4.57
N THR A 116 -9.09 -12.63 -3.59
CA THR A 116 -10.21 -13.46 -3.10
C THR A 116 -11.25 -13.68 -4.19
N GLY A 117 -12.12 -14.68 -4.03
CA GLY A 117 -13.23 -14.92 -4.96
C GLY A 117 -14.13 -13.69 -5.14
N GLU A 118 -14.44 -12.99 -4.04
CA GLU A 118 -15.21 -11.73 -4.06
C GLU A 118 -14.48 -10.62 -4.82
N ALA A 119 -13.18 -10.47 -4.63
CA ALA A 119 -12.38 -9.46 -5.34
C ALA A 119 -12.32 -9.73 -6.84
N ARG A 120 -12.23 -11.00 -7.27
CA ARG A 120 -12.30 -11.39 -8.69
C ARG A 120 -13.68 -11.09 -9.28
N ALA A 121 -14.75 -11.48 -8.58
CA ALA A 121 -16.12 -11.22 -9.02
C ALA A 121 -16.40 -9.71 -9.15
N TRP A 122 -15.96 -8.92 -8.16
CA TRP A 122 -16.03 -7.46 -8.23
C TRP A 122 -15.25 -6.92 -9.42
N ALA A 123 -14.01 -7.37 -9.62
CA ALA A 123 -13.18 -6.96 -10.74
C ALA A 123 -13.90 -7.20 -12.06
N GLU A 124 -14.46 -8.39 -12.31
CA GLU A 124 -15.19 -8.68 -13.56
C GLU A 124 -16.34 -7.69 -13.84
N GLY A 125 -17.04 -7.25 -12.79
CA GLY A 125 -18.17 -6.32 -12.92
C GLY A 125 -17.82 -4.85 -13.10
N VAL A 126 -16.56 -4.45 -12.97
CA VAL A 126 -16.13 -3.04 -13.04
C VAL A 126 -15.03 -2.80 -14.07
N ARG A 127 -14.82 -1.52 -14.40
CA ARG A 127 -13.73 -1.07 -15.27
C ARG A 127 -12.42 -0.96 -14.50
N MET A 128 -11.31 -0.99 -15.23
CA MET A 128 -9.98 -0.83 -14.62
C MET A 128 -9.87 0.50 -13.88
N ARG A 129 -10.48 1.56 -14.43
CA ARG A 129 -10.49 2.89 -13.80
C ARG A 129 -11.12 2.87 -12.40
N ASP A 130 -12.18 2.09 -12.20
CA ASP A 130 -12.92 2.08 -10.94
C ASP A 130 -12.07 1.38 -9.85
N ILE A 131 -11.31 0.35 -10.26
CA ILE A 131 -10.30 -0.31 -9.42
C ILE A 131 -9.17 0.67 -9.07
N VAL A 132 -8.64 1.40 -10.06
CA VAL A 132 -7.58 2.38 -9.84
C VAL A 132 -8.04 3.51 -8.92
N GLU A 133 -9.24 4.06 -9.11
CA GLU A 133 -9.82 5.07 -8.22
C GLU A 133 -9.92 4.57 -6.78
N ARG A 134 -10.43 3.34 -6.59
CA ARG A 134 -10.48 2.72 -5.26
C ARG A 134 -9.09 2.54 -4.67
N TRP A 135 -8.13 2.07 -5.47
CA TRP A 135 -6.74 1.90 -5.07
C TRP A 135 -6.13 3.23 -4.59
N VAL A 136 -6.39 4.32 -5.30
CA VAL A 136 -5.90 5.67 -4.93
C VAL A 136 -6.50 6.14 -3.62
N VAL A 137 -7.82 6.00 -3.45
CA VAL A 137 -8.51 6.40 -2.22
C VAL A 137 -7.93 5.67 -1.02
N VAL A 138 -7.72 4.36 -1.15
CA VAL A 138 -7.18 3.55 -0.06
C VAL A 138 -5.68 3.83 0.17
N ASN A 139 -4.91 4.13 -0.89
CA ASN A 139 -3.52 4.59 -0.73
C ASN A 139 -3.42 5.95 -0.03
N ARG A 140 -4.37 6.87 -0.27
CA ARG A 140 -4.41 8.17 0.41
C ARG A 140 -4.46 8.01 1.93
N TRP A 141 -5.19 7.01 2.42
CA TRP A 141 -5.21 6.69 3.85
C TRP A 141 -3.80 6.35 4.37
N ARG A 142 -3.01 5.54 3.64
CA ARG A 142 -1.62 5.22 4.02
C ARG A 142 -0.77 6.48 4.12
N PHE A 143 -0.91 7.43 3.20
CA PHE A 143 -0.21 8.72 3.27
C PHE A 143 -0.58 9.54 4.51
N TRP A 144 -1.88 9.60 4.85
CA TRP A 144 -2.33 10.30 6.05
C TRP A 144 -1.79 9.68 7.33
N VAL A 145 -1.80 8.35 7.44
CA VAL A 145 -1.26 7.63 8.59
C VAL A 145 0.24 7.86 8.74
N THR A 146 1.01 7.80 7.64
CA THR A 146 2.44 8.11 7.66
C THR A 146 2.70 9.56 8.07
N ALA A 147 1.92 10.52 7.55
CA ALA A 147 2.05 11.93 7.92
C ALA A 147 1.78 12.16 9.42
N LEU A 148 0.76 11.49 9.97
CA LEU A 148 0.47 11.53 11.40
C LEU A 148 1.60 10.92 12.23
N ALA A 149 2.11 9.74 11.84
CA ALA A 149 3.25 9.11 12.50
C ALA A 149 4.47 10.03 12.54
N MET A 150 4.78 10.67 11.42
CA MET A 150 5.86 11.66 11.31
C MET A 150 5.63 12.86 12.23
N GLY A 151 4.43 13.43 12.25
CA GLY A 151 4.09 14.56 13.11
C GLY A 151 4.25 14.24 14.60
N VAL A 152 3.75 13.08 15.04
CA VAL A 152 3.87 12.63 16.44
C VAL A 152 5.34 12.39 16.82
N SER A 153 6.10 11.73 15.96
CA SER A 153 7.54 11.49 16.17
C SER A 153 8.34 12.81 16.22
N ALA A 154 8.01 13.77 15.37
CA ALA A 154 8.64 15.10 15.36
C ALA A 154 8.37 15.87 16.66
N VAL A 155 7.12 15.89 17.14
CA VAL A 155 6.77 16.53 18.42
C VAL A 155 7.56 15.92 19.57
N ALA A 156 7.66 14.60 19.63
CA ALA A 156 8.47 13.91 20.65
C ALA A 156 9.95 14.32 20.57
N THR A 157 10.48 14.46 19.36
CA THR A 157 11.88 14.82 19.11
C THR A 157 12.17 16.27 19.49
N CYS A 158 11.29 17.21 19.16
CA CYS A 158 11.42 18.60 19.59
C CYS A 158 11.36 18.74 21.13
N ASN A 159 10.60 17.87 21.81
CA ASN A 159 10.54 17.84 23.26
C ASN A 159 11.77 17.20 23.92
N TRP A 160 12.63 16.50 23.17
CA TRP A 160 13.80 15.80 23.73
C TRP A 160 14.84 16.75 24.34
N GLY A 161 15.01 17.93 23.74
CA GLY A 161 15.98 18.95 24.20
C GLY A 161 15.37 20.10 24.99
N GLY A 162 14.07 20.04 25.34
CA GLY A 162 13.39 21.16 26.01
C GLY A 162 13.08 22.37 25.11
N LEU A 163 13.07 22.21 23.78
CA LEU A 163 12.83 23.32 22.83
C LEU A 163 11.39 23.90 22.86
N LEU A 164 10.47 23.25 23.57
CA LEU A 164 9.06 23.62 23.67
C LEU A 164 8.58 23.90 25.10
N TRP A 165 9.50 24.07 26.06
CA TRP A 165 9.23 24.52 27.42
C TRP A 165 10.25 25.55 27.89
#